data_AF-A0A0Q7PEE6-F1
#
_entry.id   AF-A0A0Q7PEE6-F1
#
_cell.length_a   1.000
_cell.length_b   1.000
_cell.length_c   1.000
_cell.angle_alpha   90.00
_cell.angle_beta   90.00
_cell.angle_gamma   90.00
#
_symmetry.space_group_name_H-M   'P 1'
#
loop_
_entity.id
_entity.type
_entity.pdbx_description
1 polymer ?
#
loop_
_entity_poly.entity_id
_entity_poly.type
_entity_poly.pdbx_seq_one_letter_code
_entity_poly.pdbx_strand_id
1 'polypeptide(L)'
;MAFLDQNPAIGYPLVAGFGLLVGSFLNVVILRLPKRLEWEWKRDAREVLAEPEVYDPPPPGIVVERSHCPHCKHQLSWYENIPVFSWLALRGKCRHCKAPISPQYPLVELLTMLLFVAAVWRFGFGWQGFGAIVFTGFLVSMSGIDLRTQLLPDSLTLPLMWLGLIAASDNLYMPVKPALLGAIVGYASLWSVWWLFKQLTGKEGMGHGDFKLLAAIGAWTGLKGILPTILLSSLVGAIIGSIYLALKGRDRSVPIPFGPYLAIAGWIVFFWGQKLIDAYMRISGLSG
;
A
#
# COMPACT_ATOMS: atom_id res chain seq x y z
N MET A 1 -14.59 -15.35 17.37
CA MET A 1 -15.29 -15.00 16.11
C MET A 1 -16.78 -14.79 16.38
N ALA A 2 -17.49 -15.74 17.00
CA ALA A 2 -18.95 -15.66 17.25
C ALA A 2 -19.48 -14.39 17.96
N PHE A 3 -18.78 -13.81 18.93
CA PHE A 3 -19.34 -12.67 19.70
C PHE A 3 -19.45 -11.35 18.91
N LEU A 4 -18.44 -11.03 18.08
CA LEU A 4 -18.44 -9.80 17.28
C LEU A 4 -19.34 -9.93 16.04
N ASP A 5 -19.41 -11.13 15.46
CA ASP A 5 -20.38 -11.43 14.40
C ASP A 5 -21.83 -11.31 14.91
N GLN A 6 -22.07 -11.67 16.18
CA GLN A 6 -23.38 -11.52 16.84
C GLN A 6 -23.69 -10.09 17.32
N ASN A 7 -22.67 -9.24 17.50
CA ASN A 7 -22.80 -7.87 17.97
C ASN A 7 -22.12 -6.87 17.02
N PRO A 8 -22.60 -6.74 15.76
CA PRO A 8 -21.99 -5.87 14.77
C PRO A 8 -21.96 -4.39 15.19
N ALA A 9 -22.92 -3.96 16.03
CA ALA A 9 -22.97 -2.62 16.59
C ALA A 9 -21.73 -2.26 17.45
N ILE A 10 -21.05 -3.25 18.01
CA ILE A 10 -19.80 -3.08 18.78
C ILE A 10 -18.58 -3.36 17.90
N GLY A 11 -18.67 -4.38 17.03
CA GLY A 11 -17.56 -4.79 16.17
C GLY A 11 -17.11 -3.71 15.18
N TYR A 12 -18.02 -3.07 14.44
CA TYR A 12 -17.63 -2.08 13.44
C TYR A 12 -16.97 -0.83 14.05
N PRO A 13 -17.48 -0.24 15.16
CA PRO A 13 -16.78 0.86 15.83
C PRO A 13 -15.39 0.47 16.35
N LEU A 14 -15.21 -0.74 16.87
CA LEU A 14 -13.89 -1.22 17.31
C LEU A 14 -12.90 -1.31 16.14
N VAL A 15 -13.33 -1.88 15.01
CA VAL A 15 -12.51 -1.96 13.80
C VAL A 15 -12.22 -0.57 13.24
N ALA A 16 -13.18 0.35 13.28
CA ALA A 16 -12.97 1.73 12.88
C ALA A 16 -11.91 2.42 13.75
N GLY A 17 -12.04 2.32 15.08
CA GLY A 17 -11.03 2.85 16.01
C GLY A 17 -9.65 2.23 15.81
N PHE A 18 -9.59 0.92 15.59
CA PHE A 18 -8.35 0.23 15.26
C PHE A 18 -7.75 0.71 13.92
N GLY A 19 -8.58 0.88 12.88
CA GLY A 19 -8.14 1.38 11.58
C GLY A 19 -7.60 2.81 11.63
N LEU A 20 -8.17 3.66 12.49
CA LEU A 20 -7.64 5.00 12.76
C LEU A 20 -6.25 4.94 13.43
N LEU A 21 -6.09 4.10 14.45
CA LEU A 21 -4.81 3.91 15.14
C LEU A 21 -3.73 3.34 14.21
N VAL A 22 -4.08 2.29 13.45
CA VAL A 22 -3.17 1.70 12.47
C VAL A 22 -2.86 2.70 11.37
N GLY A 23 -3.84 3.44 10.85
CA GLY A 23 -3.61 4.48 9.84
C GLY A 23 -2.64 5.58 10.31
N SER A 24 -2.70 5.95 11.59
CA SER A 24 -1.72 6.87 12.19
C SER A 24 -0.31 6.27 12.20
N PHE A 25 -0.17 4.98 12.51
CA PHE A 25 1.09 4.26 12.39
C PHE A 25 1.55 4.13 10.92
N LEU A 26 0.65 3.88 9.96
CA LEU A 26 0.99 3.81 8.54
C LEU A 26 1.54 5.16 8.03
N ASN A 27 1.08 6.30 8.53
CA ASN A 27 1.72 7.59 8.24
C ASN A 27 3.19 7.63 8.67
N VAL A 28 3.52 7.05 9.83
CA VAL A 28 4.90 6.95 10.31
C VAL A 28 5.73 6.09 9.36
N VAL A 29 5.20 4.93 8.94
CA VAL A 29 5.86 4.05 7.97
C VAL A 29 6.09 4.78 6.65
N ILE A 30 5.05 5.42 6.10
CA ILE A 30 5.10 6.15 4.81
C ILE A 30 6.18 7.25 4.83
N LEU A 31 6.33 7.95 5.95
CA LEU A 31 7.23 9.12 6.03
C LEU A 31 8.65 8.78 6.48
N ARG A 32 8.84 7.76 7.32
CA ARG A 32 10.14 7.44 7.94
C ARG A 32 10.88 6.30 7.23
N LEU A 33 10.17 5.29 6.70
CA LEU A 33 10.82 4.12 6.10
C LEU A 33 11.71 4.49 4.89
N PRO A 34 11.26 5.28 3.89
CA PRO A 34 12.10 5.59 2.73
C PRO A 34 13.37 6.36 3.11
N LYS A 35 13.26 7.30 4.04
CA LYS A 35 14.40 8.10 4.53
C LYS A 35 15.44 7.24 5.25
N ARG A 36 14.98 6.22 5.99
CA ARG A 36 15.87 5.27 6.65
C ARG A 36 16.62 4.40 5.65
N LEU A 37 15.91 3.85 4.66
CA LEU A 37 16.52 3.07 3.59
C LEU A 37 17.57 3.89 2.83
N GLU A 38 17.26 5.14 2.50
CA GLU A 38 18.21 6.03 1.83
C GLU A 38 19.46 6.30 2.67
N TRP A 39 19.30 6.49 3.99
CA TRP A 39 20.41 6.65 4.91
C TRP A 39 21.26 5.37 5.01
N GLU A 40 20.63 4.20 5.10
CA GLU A 40 21.33 2.89 5.10
C GLU A 40 22.11 2.70 3.79
N TRP A 41 21.50 2.93 2.63
CA TRP A 41 22.17 2.81 1.34
C TRP A 41 23.36 3.76 1.19
N LYS A 42 23.25 5.00 1.69
CA LYS A 42 24.36 5.97 1.67
C LYS A 42 25.52 5.51 2.54
N ARG A 43 25.22 4.97 3.73
CA ARG A 43 26.24 4.42 4.62
C ARG A 43 26.94 3.22 3.98
N ASP A 44 26.17 2.25 3.48
CA ASP A 44 26.71 1.03 2.89
C ASP A 44 27.52 1.34 1.61
N ALA A 45 27.10 2.34 0.81
CA ALA A 45 27.86 2.80 -0.35
C ALA A 45 29.22 3.42 0.03
N ARG A 46 29.27 4.23 1.09
CA ARG A 46 30.54 4.80 1.60
C ARG A 46 31.49 3.71 2.07
N GLU A 47 30.97 2.71 2.78
CA GLU A 47 31.73 1.56 3.25
C GLU A 47 32.33 0.79 2.06
N VAL A 48 31.52 0.48 1.04
CA VAL A 48 31.98 -0.24 -0.16
C VAL A 48 33.00 0.55 -0.97
N LEU A 49 32.84 1.88 -1.07
CA LEU A 49 33.75 2.76 -1.81
C LEU A 49 35.01 3.15 -1.01
N ALA A 50 35.14 2.67 0.23
CA ALA A 50 36.21 3.06 1.16
C ALA A 50 36.33 4.59 1.34
N GLU A 51 35.20 5.30 1.28
CA GLU A 51 35.14 6.71 1.59
C GLU A 51 35.32 6.95 3.10
N PRO A 52 35.88 8.10 3.50
CA PRO A 52 36.04 8.42 4.92
C PRO A 52 34.68 8.39 5.65
N GLU A 53 34.66 7.79 6.85
CA GLU A 53 33.47 7.77 7.68
C GLU A 53 33.08 9.18 8.11
N VAL A 54 32.01 9.70 7.50
CA VAL A 54 31.37 10.94 7.93
C VAL A 54 30.23 10.57 8.86
N TYR A 55 30.27 11.07 10.09
CA TYR A 55 29.18 10.91 11.05
C TYR A 55 27.89 11.54 10.50
N ASP A 56 26.92 10.69 10.17
CA ASP A 56 25.58 11.08 9.72
C ASP A 56 24.55 10.43 10.66
N PRO A 57 23.87 11.20 11.53
CA PRO A 57 22.98 10.62 12.53
C PRO A 57 21.79 9.91 11.88
N PRO A 58 21.37 8.74 12.39
CA PRO A 58 20.29 7.97 11.80
C PRO A 58 18.96 8.75 11.87
N PRO A 59 18.11 8.66 10.82
CA PRO A 59 16.78 9.22 10.86
C PRO A 59 15.93 8.61 11.99
N PRO A 60 14.87 9.32 12.44
CA PRO A 60 13.98 8.85 13.49
C PRO A 60 13.51 7.42 13.32
N GLY A 61 13.50 6.65 14.40
CA GLY A 61 12.95 5.28 14.47
C GLY A 61 11.52 5.17 13.94
N ILE A 62 11.15 3.98 13.44
CA ILE A 62 9.76 3.72 12.99
C ILE A 62 8.84 3.42 14.18
N VAL A 63 9.31 2.62 15.16
CA VAL A 63 8.47 2.09 16.24
C VAL A 63 8.66 2.81 17.58
N VAL A 64 9.92 3.15 17.94
CA VAL A 64 10.26 3.56 19.32
C VAL A 64 10.19 5.08 19.54
N GLU A 65 10.39 5.87 18.48
CA GLU A 65 10.48 7.33 18.62
C GLU A 65 9.14 8.04 18.50
N ARG A 66 8.84 8.86 19.52
CA ARG A 66 7.64 9.70 19.59
C ARG A 66 7.55 10.68 18.42
N SER A 67 6.32 10.97 18.01
CA SER A 67 6.04 11.99 16.99
C SER A 67 6.40 13.39 17.48
N HIS A 68 6.97 14.21 16.60
CA HIS A 68 7.35 15.58 16.88
C HIS A 68 6.92 16.51 15.74
N CYS A 69 6.71 17.79 16.06
CA CYS A 69 6.44 18.80 15.05
C CYS A 69 7.69 19.04 14.20
N PRO A 70 7.61 19.02 12.85
CA PRO A 70 8.78 19.22 11.99
C PRO A 70 9.34 20.65 12.05
N HIS A 71 8.54 21.64 12.48
CA HIS A 71 8.95 23.05 12.52
C HIS A 71 9.60 23.44 13.85
N CYS A 72 8.98 23.09 14.98
CA CYS A 72 9.46 23.50 16.31
C CYS A 72 10.11 22.37 17.10
N LYS A 73 10.15 21.14 16.56
CA LYS A 73 10.64 19.92 17.23
C LYS A 73 9.95 19.60 18.57
N HIS A 74 8.83 20.25 18.86
CA HIS A 74 7.99 19.93 20.02
C HIS A 74 7.54 18.46 19.96
N GLN A 75 7.78 17.71 21.02
CA GLN A 75 7.30 16.34 21.16
C GLN A 75 5.80 16.36 21.43
N LEU A 76 5.03 15.66 20.59
CA LEU A 76 3.58 15.65 20.68
C LEU A 76 3.11 14.82 21.88
N SER A 77 2.17 15.37 22.65
CA SER A 77 1.51 14.67 23.75
C SER A 77 0.60 13.56 23.22
N TRP A 78 0.22 12.61 24.08
CA TRP A 78 -0.63 11.47 23.67
C TRP A 78 -1.97 11.91 23.06
N TYR A 79 -2.60 12.97 23.58
CA TYR A 79 -3.87 13.49 23.06
C TYR A 79 -3.71 14.28 21.75
N GLU A 80 -2.51 14.78 21.44
CA GLU A 80 -2.18 15.41 20.16
C GLU A 80 -1.95 14.35 19.05
N ASN A 81 -1.77 13.09 19.45
CA ASN A 81 -1.64 11.94 18.55
C ASN A 81 -2.95 11.14 18.40
N ILE A 82 -4.10 11.60 18.94
CA ILE A 82 -5.39 10.94 18.73
C ILE A 82 -5.78 11.11 17.24
N PRO A 83 -5.85 10.03 16.45
CA PRO A 83 -6.07 10.11 15.00
C PRO A 83 -7.32 10.92 14.67
N VAL A 84 -7.26 11.74 13.62
CA VAL A 84 -8.30 12.63 13.08
C VAL A 84 -8.80 13.71 14.06
N PHE A 85 -9.17 13.34 15.28
CA PHE A 85 -9.71 14.22 16.30
C PHE A 85 -8.71 15.28 16.76
N SER A 86 -7.44 14.91 16.93
CA SER A 86 -6.41 15.90 17.32
C SER A 86 -6.20 16.95 16.23
N TRP A 87 -6.19 16.53 14.97
CA TRP A 87 -6.05 17.44 13.83
C TRP A 87 -7.24 18.39 13.72
N LEU A 88 -8.47 17.89 13.89
CA LEU A 88 -9.68 18.72 13.90
C LEU A 88 -9.70 19.70 15.09
N ALA A 89 -9.40 19.23 16.29
CA ALA A 89 -9.36 20.08 17.49
C ALA A 89 -8.31 21.18 17.39
N LEU A 90 -7.15 20.88 16.80
CA LEU A 90 -6.07 21.82 16.55
C LEU A 90 -6.25 22.65 15.26
N ARG A 91 -7.34 22.43 14.52
CA ARG A 91 -7.63 23.07 13.22
C ARG A 91 -6.49 22.94 12.21
N GLY A 92 -5.85 21.78 12.20
CA GLY A 92 -4.72 21.45 11.34
C GLY A 92 -3.46 22.28 11.60
N LYS A 93 -3.25 22.78 12.83
CA LYS A 93 -2.06 23.55 13.20
C LYS A 93 -1.37 22.99 14.43
N CYS A 94 -0.05 23.10 14.52
CA CYS A 94 0.67 22.73 15.74
C CYS A 94 0.22 23.61 16.92
N ARG A 95 -0.01 23.02 18.09
CA ARG A 95 -0.40 23.77 19.29
C ARG A 95 0.62 24.83 19.72
N HIS A 96 1.91 24.53 19.59
CA HIS A 96 2.98 25.40 20.06
C HIS A 96 3.38 26.47 19.04
N CYS A 97 3.70 26.07 17.80
CA CYS A 97 4.20 27.01 16.78
C CYS A 97 3.15 27.47 15.76
N LYS A 98 1.92 26.95 15.81
CA LYS A 98 0.81 27.26 14.88
C LYS A 98 1.09 26.95 13.40
N ALA A 99 2.23 26.32 13.10
CA ALA A 99 2.55 25.86 11.75
C ALA A 99 1.53 24.82 11.26
N PRO A 100 1.18 24.80 9.96
CA PRO A 100 0.20 23.88 9.42
C PRO A 100 0.68 22.42 9.50
N ILE A 101 -0.23 21.52 9.87
CA ILE A 101 -0.04 20.06 9.84
C ILE A 101 -0.66 19.54 8.55
N SER A 102 0.11 18.75 7.80
CA SER A 102 -0.33 18.23 6.49
C SER A 102 -1.68 17.49 6.58
N PRO A 103 -2.60 17.70 5.63
CA PRO A 103 -3.87 16.96 5.57
C PRO A 103 -3.68 15.48 5.24
N GLN A 104 -2.48 15.05 4.82
CA GLN A 104 -2.20 13.63 4.61
C GLN A 104 -2.46 12.78 5.86
N TYR A 105 -2.13 13.29 7.06
CA TYR A 105 -2.30 12.52 8.30
C TYR A 105 -3.74 12.06 8.49
N PRO A 106 -4.73 12.98 8.60
CA PRO A 106 -6.13 12.58 8.74
C PRO A 106 -6.67 11.85 7.50
N LEU A 107 -6.17 12.13 6.29
CA LEU A 107 -6.60 11.43 5.08
C LEU A 107 -6.26 9.94 5.11
N VAL A 108 -5.01 9.60 5.43
CA VAL A 108 -4.56 8.20 5.53
C VAL A 108 -5.28 7.49 6.68
N GLU A 109 -5.45 8.16 7.82
CA GLU A 109 -6.18 7.61 8.97
C GLU A 109 -7.64 7.25 8.61
N LEU A 110 -8.37 8.18 7.98
CA LEU A 110 -9.75 7.96 7.54
C LEU A 110 -9.83 6.90 6.44
N LEU A 111 -8.90 6.92 5.47
CA LEU A 111 -8.86 5.92 4.41
C LEU A 111 -8.64 4.52 4.99
N THR A 112 -7.66 4.35 5.89
CA THR A 112 -7.39 3.05 6.53
C THR A 112 -8.58 2.59 7.35
N MET A 113 -9.23 3.47 8.11
CA MET A 113 -10.46 3.17 8.84
C MET A 113 -11.55 2.64 7.89
N LEU A 114 -11.86 3.36 6.81
CA LEU A 114 -12.90 2.97 5.86
C LEU A 114 -12.59 1.62 5.20
N LEU A 115 -11.35 1.43 4.75
CA LEU A 115 -10.95 0.19 4.07
C LEU A 115 -10.92 -1.01 5.03
N PHE A 116 -10.58 -0.82 6.31
CA PHE A 116 -10.62 -1.89 7.32
C PHE A 116 -12.05 -2.28 7.68
N VAL A 117 -12.93 -1.29 7.82
CA VAL A 117 -14.37 -1.55 8.00
C VAL A 117 -14.93 -2.30 6.79
N ALA A 118 -14.54 -1.91 5.57
CA ALA A 118 -14.93 -2.61 4.34
C ALA A 118 -14.40 -4.07 4.32
N ALA A 119 -13.15 -4.29 4.75
CA ALA A 119 -12.56 -5.63 4.85
C ALA A 119 -13.36 -6.55 5.77
N VAL A 120 -13.69 -6.08 6.97
CA VAL A 120 -14.47 -6.86 7.94
C VAL A 120 -15.93 -7.00 7.50
N TRP A 121 -16.50 -5.99 6.86
CA TRP A 121 -17.84 -6.10 6.28
C TRP A 121 -17.92 -7.20 5.20
N ARG A 122 -16.86 -7.36 4.40
CA ARG A 122 -16.81 -8.34 3.29
C ARG A 122 -16.45 -9.76 3.74
N PHE A 123 -15.53 -9.89 4.70
CA PHE A 123 -14.91 -11.16 5.10
C PHE A 123 -15.22 -11.59 6.55
N GLY A 124 -16.00 -10.79 7.30
CA GLY A 124 -16.38 -11.07 8.69
C GLY A 124 -15.29 -10.77 9.71
N PHE A 125 -15.57 -11.02 11.00
CA PHE A 125 -14.63 -10.79 12.11
C PHE A 125 -13.66 -11.96 12.34
N GLY A 126 -13.50 -12.86 11.36
CA GLY A 126 -12.64 -14.03 11.42
C GLY A 126 -11.22 -13.81 10.90
N TRP A 127 -10.48 -14.92 10.71
CA TRP A 127 -9.13 -14.88 10.13
C TRP A 127 -9.11 -14.28 8.72
N GLN A 128 -10.19 -14.44 7.95
CA GLN A 128 -10.36 -13.83 6.63
C GLN A 128 -10.50 -12.29 6.73
N GLY A 129 -11.21 -11.77 7.73
CA GLY A 129 -11.24 -10.34 7.99
C GLY A 129 -9.87 -9.79 8.40
N PHE A 130 -9.18 -10.51 9.29
CA PHE A 130 -7.85 -10.13 9.75
C PHE A 130 -6.83 -10.10 8.60
N GLY A 131 -6.77 -11.15 7.77
CA GLY A 131 -5.87 -11.16 6.62
C GLY A 131 -6.20 -10.05 5.62
N ALA A 132 -7.48 -9.74 5.39
CA ALA A 132 -7.90 -8.64 4.53
C ALA A 132 -7.49 -7.27 5.08
N ILE A 133 -7.55 -7.07 6.41
CA ILE A 133 -7.02 -5.89 7.10
C ILE A 133 -5.52 -5.75 6.88
N VAL A 134 -4.76 -6.83 7.08
CA VAL A 134 -3.31 -6.85 6.89
C VAL A 134 -2.96 -6.51 5.44
N PHE A 135 -3.56 -7.22 4.48
CA PHE A 135 -3.38 -6.96 3.04
C PHE A 135 -3.66 -5.49 2.69
N THR A 136 -4.77 -4.95 3.18
CA THR A 136 -5.16 -3.55 2.98
C THR A 136 -4.13 -2.57 3.57
N GLY A 137 -3.67 -2.80 4.80
CA GLY A 137 -2.70 -1.92 5.47
C GLY A 137 -1.36 -1.84 4.72
N PHE A 138 -0.86 -2.98 4.24
CA PHE A 138 0.33 -3.04 3.40
C PHE A 138 0.13 -2.25 2.10
N LEU A 139 -0.98 -2.45 1.39
CA LEU A 139 -1.28 -1.72 0.15
C LEU A 139 -1.39 -0.20 0.37
N VAL A 140 -2.03 0.25 1.46
CA VAL A 140 -2.11 1.68 1.81
C VAL A 140 -0.72 2.26 2.07
N SER A 141 0.12 1.55 2.84
CA SER A 141 1.48 2.01 3.13
C SER A 141 2.35 2.10 1.88
N MET A 142 2.34 1.07 1.03
CA MET A 142 3.12 1.04 -0.20
C MET A 142 2.64 2.09 -1.20
N SER A 143 1.33 2.27 -1.35
CA SER A 143 0.75 3.33 -2.19
C SER A 143 1.18 4.73 -1.70
N GLY A 144 1.12 4.97 -0.39
CA GLY A 144 1.55 6.24 0.20
C GLY A 144 3.05 6.53 0.04
N ILE A 145 3.90 5.49 0.10
CA ILE A 145 5.34 5.61 -0.17
C ILE A 145 5.58 5.89 -1.65
N ASP A 146 4.97 5.11 -2.54
CA ASP A 146 5.21 5.21 -3.99
C ASP A 146 4.76 6.58 -4.55
N LEU A 147 3.63 7.11 -4.08
CA LEU A 147 3.18 8.47 -4.43
C LEU A 147 4.18 9.58 -4.06
N ARG A 148 5.03 9.34 -3.05
CA ARG A 148 5.96 10.34 -2.52
C ARG A 148 7.37 10.17 -3.06
N THR A 149 7.84 8.94 -3.15
CA THR A 149 9.25 8.64 -3.45
C THR A 149 9.43 7.73 -4.66
N GLN A 150 8.36 7.20 -5.24
CA GLN A 150 8.42 6.26 -6.38
C GLN A 150 9.23 4.99 -6.05
N LEU A 151 9.20 4.61 -4.77
CA LEU A 151 9.92 3.45 -4.23
C LEU A 151 8.91 2.48 -3.64
N LEU A 152 9.09 1.19 -3.92
CA LEU A 152 8.34 0.11 -3.29
C LEU A 152 9.32 -0.77 -2.51
N PRO A 153 9.43 -0.57 -1.18
CA PRO A 153 10.41 -1.27 -0.37
C PRO A 153 10.18 -2.78 -0.32
N ASP A 154 11.26 -3.53 -0.46
CA ASP A 154 11.27 -5.00 -0.31
C ASP A 154 10.83 -5.43 1.10
N SER A 155 11.10 -4.59 2.10
CA SER A 155 10.64 -4.77 3.48
C SER A 155 9.12 -4.73 3.64
N LEU A 156 8.36 -4.33 2.62
CA LEU A 156 6.90 -4.37 2.60
C LEU A 156 6.35 -5.33 1.55
N THR A 157 6.90 -5.32 0.34
CA THR A 157 6.40 -6.18 -0.76
C THR A 157 6.64 -7.66 -0.48
N LEU A 158 7.82 -8.04 0.01
CA LEU A 158 8.15 -9.44 0.27
C LEU A 158 7.37 -10.02 1.46
N PRO A 159 7.27 -9.34 2.62
CA PRO A 159 6.42 -9.84 3.70
C PRO A 159 4.96 -9.98 3.27
N LEU A 160 4.42 -9.05 2.47
CA LEU A 160 3.05 -9.18 1.97
C LEU A 160 2.89 -10.44 1.11
N MET A 161 3.84 -10.71 0.21
CA MET A 161 3.83 -11.92 -0.61
C MET A 161 3.88 -13.19 0.25
N TRP A 162 4.80 -13.24 1.22
CA TRP A 162 4.93 -14.39 2.12
C TRP A 162 3.68 -14.61 2.97
N LEU A 163 3.08 -13.55 3.50
CA LEU A 163 1.82 -13.63 4.24
C LEU A 163 0.67 -14.16 3.38
N GLY A 164 0.63 -13.82 2.09
CA GLY A 164 -0.35 -14.37 1.15
C GLY A 164 -0.16 -15.87 0.94
N LEU A 165 1.07 -16.33 0.77
CA LEU A 165 1.39 -17.76 0.63
C LEU A 165 1.10 -18.56 1.91
N ILE A 166 1.40 -17.99 3.08
CA ILE A 166 1.05 -18.58 4.39
C ILE A 166 -0.48 -18.64 4.54
N ALA A 167 -1.20 -17.57 4.20
CA ALA A 167 -2.66 -17.61 4.21
C ALA A 167 -3.23 -18.69 3.28
N ALA A 168 -2.56 -18.95 2.15
CA ALA A 168 -2.96 -20.01 1.22
C ALA A 168 -2.65 -21.43 1.75
N SER A 169 -1.66 -21.61 2.64
CA SER A 169 -1.40 -22.94 3.25
C SER A 169 -2.56 -23.43 4.10
N ASP A 170 -3.23 -22.51 4.79
CA ASP A 170 -4.44 -22.80 5.57
C ASP A 170 -5.73 -22.70 4.73
N ASN A 171 -5.62 -22.56 3.41
CA ASN A 171 -6.75 -22.35 2.49
C ASN A 171 -7.65 -21.18 2.89
N LEU A 172 -7.09 -20.12 3.47
CA LEU A 172 -7.87 -19.02 4.05
C LEU A 172 -8.75 -18.31 3.02
N TYR A 173 -8.20 -18.09 1.82
CA TYR A 173 -8.93 -17.55 0.66
C TYR A 173 -8.91 -18.47 -0.55
N MET A 174 -7.82 -19.22 -0.73
CA MET A 174 -7.63 -20.13 -1.86
C MET A 174 -6.54 -21.17 -1.56
N PRO A 175 -6.47 -22.26 -2.34
CA PRO A 175 -5.41 -23.24 -2.21
C PRO A 175 -4.02 -22.70 -2.57
N VAL A 176 -2.96 -23.35 -2.07
CA VAL A 176 -1.56 -22.95 -2.29
C VAL A 176 -1.18 -22.89 -3.76
N LYS A 177 -1.59 -23.86 -4.59
CA LYS A 177 -1.20 -23.93 -6.00
C LYS A 177 -1.56 -22.67 -6.80
N PRO A 178 -2.83 -22.20 -6.83
CA PRO A 178 -3.19 -20.99 -7.54
C PRO A 178 -2.54 -19.73 -6.96
N ALA A 179 -2.30 -19.66 -5.64
CA ALA A 179 -1.58 -18.55 -5.00
C ALA A 179 -0.11 -18.48 -5.45
N LEU A 180 0.59 -19.62 -5.43
CA LEU A 180 1.98 -19.71 -5.89
C LEU A 180 2.12 -19.36 -7.37
N LEU A 181 1.24 -19.92 -8.22
CA LEU A 181 1.20 -19.57 -9.64
C LEU A 181 0.86 -18.09 -9.85
N GLY A 182 -0.03 -17.52 -9.03
CA GLY A 182 -0.30 -16.10 -9.02
C GLY A 182 0.93 -15.27 -8.74
N ALA A 183 1.71 -15.61 -7.72
CA ALA A 183 2.95 -14.91 -7.40
C ALA A 183 3.99 -15.00 -8.53
N ILE A 184 4.22 -16.20 -9.07
CA ILE A 184 5.19 -16.45 -10.16
C ILE A 184 4.78 -15.68 -11.42
N VAL A 185 3.52 -15.85 -11.87
CA VAL A 185 3.04 -15.20 -13.10
C VAL A 185 2.90 -13.69 -12.91
N GLY A 186 2.52 -13.23 -11.71
CA GLY A 186 2.51 -11.82 -11.35
C GLY A 186 3.88 -11.18 -11.55
N TYR A 187 4.93 -11.76 -10.98
CA TYR A 187 6.30 -11.28 -11.18
C TYR A 187 6.74 -11.36 -12.65
N ALA A 188 6.60 -12.56 -13.24
CA ALA A 188 7.12 -12.84 -14.58
C ALA A 188 6.42 -12.02 -15.66
N SER A 189 5.14 -11.69 -15.50
CA SER A 189 4.37 -10.92 -16.48
C SER A 189 4.95 -9.53 -16.69
N LEU A 190 5.04 -8.69 -15.64
CA LEU A 190 5.59 -7.34 -15.75
C LEU A 190 7.09 -7.35 -16.05
N TRP A 191 7.83 -8.33 -15.50
CA TRP A 191 9.25 -8.51 -15.82
C TRP A 191 9.48 -8.76 -17.32
N SER A 192 8.67 -9.62 -17.94
CA SER A 192 8.76 -9.92 -19.37
C SER A 192 8.42 -8.70 -20.23
N VAL A 193 7.37 -7.96 -19.86
CA VAL A 193 6.98 -6.72 -20.55
C VAL A 193 8.08 -5.67 -20.44
N TRP A 194 8.67 -5.50 -19.25
CA TRP A 194 9.78 -4.58 -19.05
C TRP A 194 11.00 -4.95 -19.88
N TRP A 195 11.37 -6.24 -19.93
CA TRP A 195 12.54 -6.69 -20.69
C TRP A 195 12.35 -6.47 -22.19
N LEU A 196 11.16 -6.80 -22.72
CA LEU A 196 10.80 -6.53 -24.11
C LEU A 196 10.82 -5.02 -24.42
N PHE A 197 10.26 -4.20 -23.53
CA PHE A 197 10.25 -2.75 -23.69
C PHE A 197 11.66 -2.16 -23.69
N LYS A 198 12.53 -2.64 -22.80
CA LYS A 198 13.94 -2.24 -22.72
C LYS A 198 14.69 -2.59 -24.00
N GLN A 199 14.47 -3.79 -24.55
CA GLN A 199 15.11 -4.21 -25.79
C GLN A 199 14.65 -3.39 -27.00
N LEU A 200 13.38 -3.00 -27.07
CA LEU A 200 12.81 -2.25 -28.19
C LEU A 200 13.12 -0.74 -28.13
N THR A 201 13.13 -0.15 -26.94
CA THR A 201 13.23 1.31 -26.77
C THR A 201 14.58 1.78 -26.23
N GLY A 202 15.40 0.87 -25.69
CA GLY A 202 16.63 1.19 -24.97
C GLY A 202 16.40 1.93 -23.64
N LYS A 203 15.15 2.13 -23.22
CA LYS A 203 14.79 2.89 -22.01
C LYS A 203 14.21 1.98 -20.94
N GLU A 204 14.41 2.36 -19.69
CA GLU A 204 13.78 1.70 -18.56
C GLU A 204 12.35 2.21 -18.40
N GLY A 205 11.37 1.33 -18.66
CA GLY A 205 9.96 1.72 -18.76
C GLY A 205 9.15 1.60 -17.46
N MET A 206 9.60 0.81 -16.48
CA MET A 206 8.85 0.50 -15.25
C MET A 206 9.79 0.15 -14.10
N GLY A 207 9.39 0.47 -12.87
CA GLY A 207 10.17 0.17 -11.66
C GLY A 207 10.11 -1.31 -11.29
N HIS A 208 11.24 -1.87 -10.85
CA HIS A 208 11.30 -3.27 -10.40
C HIS A 208 10.42 -3.59 -9.18
N GLY A 209 10.07 -2.57 -8.41
CA GLY A 209 9.14 -2.69 -7.28
C GLY A 209 7.74 -3.12 -7.70
N ASP A 210 7.27 -2.69 -8.88
CA ASP A 210 5.94 -3.02 -9.39
C ASP A 210 5.79 -4.53 -9.65
N PHE A 211 6.87 -5.19 -10.07
CA PHE A 211 6.87 -6.64 -10.34
C PHE A 211 6.67 -7.41 -9.03
N LYS A 212 7.34 -6.96 -7.96
CA LYS A 212 7.23 -7.55 -6.62
C LYS A 212 5.86 -7.27 -6.00
N LEU A 213 5.29 -6.09 -6.21
CA LEU A 213 3.95 -5.76 -5.75
C LEU A 213 2.90 -6.61 -6.46
N LEU A 214 2.98 -6.80 -7.78
CA LEU A 214 2.05 -7.66 -8.51
C LEU A 214 2.22 -9.14 -8.11
N ALA A 215 3.44 -9.59 -7.84
CA ALA A 215 3.69 -10.92 -7.29
C ALA A 215 3.01 -11.09 -5.90
N ALA A 216 3.15 -10.08 -5.04
CA ALA A 216 2.49 -10.07 -3.74
C ALA A 216 0.97 -10.11 -3.91
N ILE A 217 0.37 -9.24 -4.72
CA ILE A 217 -1.08 -9.27 -5.02
C ILE A 217 -1.49 -10.64 -5.58
N GLY A 218 -0.69 -11.21 -6.48
CA GLY A 218 -0.87 -12.55 -7.04
C GLY A 218 -0.92 -13.66 -6.00
N ALA A 219 -0.14 -13.57 -4.93
CA ALA A 219 -0.19 -14.52 -3.82
C ALA A 219 -1.54 -14.46 -3.07
N TRP A 220 -2.21 -13.31 -3.05
CA TRP A 220 -3.50 -13.12 -2.38
C TRP A 220 -4.72 -13.31 -3.29
N THR A 221 -4.59 -13.01 -4.58
CA THR A 221 -5.70 -13.11 -5.56
C THR A 221 -5.63 -14.37 -6.42
N GLY A 222 -4.49 -15.06 -6.41
CA GLY A 222 -4.19 -16.21 -7.25
C GLY A 222 -4.00 -15.87 -8.73
N LEU A 223 -3.67 -16.90 -9.51
CA LEU A 223 -3.43 -16.79 -10.96
C LEU A 223 -4.56 -16.07 -11.71
N LYS A 224 -5.82 -16.40 -11.38
CA LYS A 224 -7.00 -15.80 -12.03
C LYS A 224 -7.11 -14.30 -11.78
N GLY A 225 -6.55 -13.79 -10.68
CA GLY A 225 -6.59 -12.38 -10.31
C GLY A 225 -5.54 -11.51 -11.02
N ILE A 226 -4.50 -12.11 -11.63
CA ILE A 226 -3.40 -11.35 -12.25
C ILE A 226 -3.88 -10.50 -13.43
N LEU A 227 -4.53 -11.12 -14.41
CA LEU A 227 -4.98 -10.41 -15.61
C LEU A 227 -5.98 -9.28 -15.27
N PRO A 228 -7.04 -9.51 -14.46
CA PRO A 228 -7.92 -8.43 -14.01
C PRO A 228 -7.18 -7.29 -13.30
N THR A 229 -6.16 -7.61 -12.49
CA THR A 229 -5.36 -6.59 -11.77
C THR A 229 -4.58 -5.71 -12.74
N ILE A 230 -3.93 -6.30 -13.75
CA ILE A 230 -3.20 -5.55 -14.79
C ILE A 230 -4.15 -4.66 -15.60
N LEU A 231 -5.30 -5.21 -16.02
CA LEU A 231 -6.28 -4.46 -16.81
C LEU A 231 -6.90 -3.31 -16.00
N LEU A 232 -7.30 -3.56 -14.75
CA LEU A 232 -7.87 -2.51 -13.89
C LEU A 232 -6.82 -1.46 -13.52
N SER A 233 -5.58 -1.84 -13.22
CA SER A 233 -4.52 -0.87 -12.88
C SER A 233 -4.18 0.03 -14.06
N SER A 234 -4.07 -0.53 -15.28
CA SER A 234 -3.86 0.26 -16.49
C SER A 234 -5.03 1.18 -16.80
N LEU A 235 -6.28 0.72 -16.61
CA LEU A 235 -7.47 1.56 -16.77
C LEU A 235 -7.50 2.72 -15.76
N VAL A 236 -7.28 2.44 -14.47
CA VAL A 236 -7.24 3.45 -13.41
C VAL A 236 -6.12 4.45 -13.67
N GLY A 237 -4.92 3.96 -14.02
CA GLY A 237 -3.77 4.79 -14.36
C GLY A 237 -4.01 5.65 -15.62
N ALA A 238 -4.67 5.10 -16.65
CA ALA A 238 -5.02 5.84 -17.86
C ALA A 238 -6.05 6.95 -17.58
N ILE A 239 -7.09 6.67 -16.80
CA ILE A 239 -8.12 7.66 -16.42
C ILE A 239 -7.48 8.78 -15.60
N ILE A 240 -6.75 8.45 -14.54
CA ILE A 240 -6.13 9.44 -13.65
C ILE A 240 -5.04 10.22 -14.38
N GLY A 241 -4.20 9.54 -15.15
CA GLY A 241 -3.16 10.17 -15.97
C GLY A 241 -3.74 11.11 -17.04
N SER A 242 -4.84 10.74 -17.68
CA SER A 242 -5.52 11.61 -18.67
C SER A 242 -6.10 12.85 -18.02
N ILE A 243 -6.75 12.71 -16.85
CA ILE A 243 -7.28 13.84 -16.07
C ILE A 243 -6.14 14.76 -15.64
N TYR A 244 -5.04 14.21 -15.14
CA TYR A 244 -3.88 15.00 -14.73
C TYR A 244 -3.28 15.80 -15.89
N LEU A 245 -3.13 15.16 -17.06
CA LEU A 245 -2.62 15.81 -18.27
C LEU A 245 -3.56 16.91 -18.77
N ALA A 246 -4.88 16.71 -18.65
CA ALA A 246 -5.88 17.70 -19.02
C ALA A 246 -5.87 18.93 -18.10
N LEU A 247 -5.64 18.74 -16.79
CA LEU A 247 -5.66 19.82 -15.80
C LEU A 247 -4.35 20.60 -15.71
N LYS A 248 -3.20 19.93 -15.85
CA LYS A 248 -1.89 20.53 -15.55
C LYS A 248 -1.03 20.82 -16.78
N GLY A 249 -1.49 20.44 -17.97
CA GLY A 249 -0.77 20.65 -19.21
C GLY A 249 0.35 19.63 -19.47
N ARG A 250 0.91 19.67 -20.68
CA ARG A 250 1.81 18.67 -21.30
C ARG A 250 3.25 18.68 -20.77
N ASP A 251 3.47 18.71 -19.45
CA ASP A 251 4.80 18.38 -18.93
C ASP A 251 5.01 16.86 -19.01
N ARG A 252 5.52 16.45 -20.17
CA ARG A 252 5.61 15.07 -20.70
C ARG A 252 6.60 14.17 -19.94
N SER A 253 7.19 14.66 -18.86
CA SER A 253 8.34 14.02 -18.19
C SER A 253 8.17 13.84 -16.69
N VAL A 254 6.96 14.01 -16.13
CA VAL A 254 6.73 13.61 -14.73
C VAL A 254 6.46 12.11 -14.71
N PRO A 255 7.38 11.27 -14.21
CA PRO A 255 7.11 9.85 -14.05
C PRO A 255 5.91 9.67 -13.13
N ILE A 256 4.89 8.95 -13.58
CA ILE A 256 3.70 8.68 -12.79
C ILE A 256 3.94 7.38 -12.01
N PRO A 257 3.86 7.39 -10.67
CA PRO A 257 4.02 6.17 -9.87
C PRO A 257 2.92 5.17 -10.20
N PHE A 258 3.29 3.95 -10.62
CA PHE A 258 2.35 2.91 -11.04
C PHE A 258 1.85 2.06 -9.87
N GLY A 259 2.61 1.98 -8.77
CA GLY A 259 2.30 1.20 -7.58
C GLY A 259 0.93 1.49 -6.96
N PRO A 260 0.47 2.75 -6.82
CA PRO A 260 -0.85 3.09 -6.31
C PRO A 260 -1.98 2.49 -7.14
N TYR A 261 -1.84 2.49 -8.46
CA TYR A 261 -2.86 1.94 -9.36
C TYR A 261 -2.91 0.42 -9.28
N LEU A 262 -1.74 -0.23 -9.18
CA LEU A 262 -1.65 -1.67 -8.88
C LEU A 262 -2.28 -1.99 -7.53
N ALA A 263 -2.01 -1.21 -6.49
CA ALA A 263 -2.57 -1.41 -5.16
C ALA A 263 -4.10 -1.28 -5.16
N ILE A 264 -4.65 -0.25 -5.81
CA ILE A 264 -6.11 -0.05 -5.94
C ILE A 264 -6.73 -1.22 -6.71
N ALA A 265 -6.17 -1.58 -7.86
CA ALA A 265 -6.67 -2.69 -8.67
C ALA A 265 -6.60 -4.03 -7.92
N GLY A 266 -5.47 -4.32 -7.27
CA GLY A 266 -5.28 -5.52 -6.47
C GLY A 266 -6.26 -5.61 -5.30
N TRP A 267 -6.54 -4.48 -4.65
CA TRP A 267 -7.55 -4.41 -3.60
C TRP A 267 -8.96 -4.71 -4.13
N ILE A 268 -9.34 -4.12 -5.25
CA ILE A 268 -10.63 -4.39 -5.91
C ILE A 268 -10.75 -5.87 -6.31
N VAL A 269 -9.71 -6.42 -6.94
CA VAL A 269 -9.68 -7.83 -7.38
C VAL A 269 -9.69 -8.78 -6.19
N PHE A 270 -9.05 -8.44 -5.07
CA PHE A 270 -9.10 -9.26 -3.87
C PHE A 270 -10.53 -9.36 -3.29
N PHE A 271 -11.30 -8.27 -3.31
CA PHE A 271 -12.66 -8.24 -2.75
C PHE A 271 -13.73 -8.81 -3.69
N TRP A 272 -13.59 -8.56 -5.00
CA TRP A 272 -14.62 -8.83 -6.01
C TRP A 272 -14.11 -9.61 -7.22
N GLY A 273 -12.87 -10.09 -7.24
CA GLY A 273 -12.24 -10.73 -8.40
C GLY A 273 -13.05 -11.87 -8.98
N GLN A 274 -13.61 -12.74 -8.13
CA GLN A 274 -14.44 -13.85 -8.61
C GLN A 274 -15.71 -13.35 -9.32
N LYS A 275 -16.42 -12.37 -8.73
CA LYS A 275 -17.59 -11.75 -9.37
C LYS A 275 -17.24 -11.01 -10.66
N LEU A 276 -16.07 -10.37 -10.73
CA LEU A 276 -15.58 -9.69 -11.93
C LEU A 276 -15.29 -10.69 -13.05
N ILE A 277 -14.65 -11.81 -12.73
CA ILE A 277 -14.37 -12.88 -13.68
C ILE A 277 -15.68 -13.51 -14.16
N ASP A 278 -16.61 -13.83 -13.24
CA ASP A 278 -17.90 -14.42 -13.60
C ASP A 278 -18.73 -13.48 -14.47
N ALA A 279 -18.75 -12.18 -14.16
CA ALA A 279 -19.39 -11.16 -14.98
C ALA A 279 -18.76 -11.07 -16.38
N TYR A 280 -17.42 -11.10 -16.46
CA TYR A 280 -16.71 -11.13 -17.73
C TYR A 280 -17.08 -12.36 -18.56
N MET A 281 -17.01 -13.56 -17.97
CA MET A 281 -17.34 -14.83 -18.65
C MET A 281 -18.78 -14.85 -19.15
N ARG A 282 -19.72 -14.28 -18.38
CA ARG A 282 -21.12 -14.16 -18.78
C ARG A 282 -21.31 -13.18 -19.94
N ILE A 283 -20.64 -12.03 -19.92
CA ILE A 283 -20.72 -11.02 -20.99
C ILE A 283 -20.06 -11.51 -22.27
N SER A 284 -18.94 -12.21 -22.17
CA SER A 284 -18.19 -12.72 -23.31
C SER A 284 -18.79 -14.00 -23.92
N GLY A 285 -19.86 -14.54 -23.35
CA GLY A 285 -20.49 -15.78 -23.80
C GLY A 285 -19.62 -17.03 -23.61
N LEU A 286 -18.61 -16.96 -22.73
CA LEU A 286 -17.69 -18.08 -22.43
C LEU A 286 -18.19 -18.91 -21.23
N SER A 287 -19.32 -18.54 -20.63
CA SER A 287 -20.01 -19.35 -19.63
C SER A 287 -20.73 -20.51 -20.31
N GLY A 288 -19.99 -21.59 -20.58
CA GLY A 288 -20.53 -22.92 -20.87
C GLY A 288 -20.75 -23.71 -19.59
#